data_AF-A0A1I1T9S7-F1
#
_entry.id   AF-A0A1I1T9S7-F1
#
_cell.length_a   1.000
_cell.length_b   1.000
_cell.length_c   1.000
_cell.angle_alpha   90.00
_cell.angle_beta   90.00
_cell.angle_gamma   90.00
#
_symmetry.space_group_name_H-M   'P 1'
#
loop_
_entity.id
_entity.type
_entity.pdbx_description
1 polymer ?
#
loop_
_entity_poly.entity_id
_entity_poly.type
_entity_poly.pdbx_seq_one_letter_code
_entity_poly.pdbx_strand_id
1 'polypeptide(L)'
;MHSLRPLLLAGGLLFSAAAWADPVPADKMAYVGSWSGKDMHLALSKEGKVKYKRKQPGKNLDLSIDLLGFSGNNFDVGYGIVRSTFVVSQPPHREGKQWKMTVDGVELTKDE
;
A
#
# COMPACT_ATOMS: atom_id res chain seq x y z
N MET A 1 9.21 -36.05 -53.14
CA MET A 1 9.97 -35.10 -52.31
C MET A 1 9.08 -34.71 -51.15
N HIS A 2 9.36 -35.23 -49.95
CA HIS A 2 8.55 -34.94 -48.75
C HIS A 2 9.02 -33.63 -48.13
N SER A 3 8.14 -32.63 -48.05
CA SER A 3 8.40 -31.38 -47.32
C SER A 3 7.57 -31.39 -46.04
N LEU A 4 8.25 -31.62 -44.92
CA LEU A 4 7.71 -31.47 -43.55
C LEU A 4 7.25 -30.01 -43.35
N ARG A 5 6.01 -29.83 -42.89
CA ARG A 5 5.51 -28.54 -42.39
C ARG A 5 5.98 -28.35 -40.94
N PRO A 6 6.59 -27.21 -40.58
CA PRO A 6 6.98 -26.96 -39.20
C PRO A 6 5.75 -26.62 -38.36
N LEU A 7 5.60 -27.34 -37.24
CA LEU A 7 4.61 -27.05 -36.22
C LEU A 7 5.08 -25.80 -35.45
N LEU A 8 4.41 -24.67 -35.66
CA LEU A 8 4.65 -23.45 -34.88
C LEU A 8 4.04 -23.62 -33.48
N LEU A 9 4.89 -23.91 -32.50
CA LEU A 9 4.56 -23.81 -31.07
C LEU A 9 4.50 -22.33 -30.67
N ALA A 10 3.29 -21.76 -30.62
CA ALA A 10 3.05 -20.46 -30.01
C ALA A 10 3.03 -20.61 -28.48
N GLY A 11 4.18 -20.46 -27.85
CA GLY A 11 4.30 -20.35 -26.39
C GLY A 11 3.75 -18.99 -25.93
N GLY A 12 2.58 -19.01 -25.27
CA GLY A 12 1.98 -17.81 -24.69
C GLY A 12 2.86 -17.24 -23.59
N LEU A 13 3.39 -16.03 -23.82
CA LEU A 13 3.98 -15.21 -22.77
C LEU A 13 2.86 -14.78 -21.80
N LEU A 14 2.78 -15.47 -20.67
CA LEU A 14 2.04 -15.02 -19.50
C LEU A 14 2.67 -13.71 -19.01
N PHE A 15 2.12 -12.57 -19.42
CA PHE A 15 2.38 -11.28 -18.79
C PHE A 15 1.88 -11.36 -17.35
N SER A 16 2.77 -11.72 -16.43
CA SER A 16 2.53 -11.47 -15.01
C SER A 16 2.42 -9.97 -14.85
N ALA A 17 1.21 -9.46 -14.63
CA ALA A 17 0.99 -8.08 -14.23
C ALA A 17 1.68 -7.91 -12.87
N ALA A 18 2.95 -7.52 -12.89
CA ALA A 18 3.66 -7.12 -11.69
C ALA A 18 2.88 -5.94 -11.12
N ALA A 19 2.27 -6.12 -9.96
CA ALA A 19 1.80 -4.99 -9.17
C ALA A 19 3.05 -4.17 -8.81
N TRP A 20 3.25 -3.06 -9.54
CA TRP A 20 4.27 -2.08 -9.22
C TRP A 20 3.64 -1.11 -8.24
N ALA A 21 4.11 -1.16 -6.99
CA ALA A 21 3.85 -0.11 -6.03
C ALA A 21 4.54 1.17 -6.51
N ASP A 22 3.82 2.28 -6.46
CA ASP A 22 4.45 3.58 -6.72
C ASP A 22 5.36 3.93 -5.55
N PRO A 23 6.60 4.39 -5.80
CA PRO A 23 7.45 4.88 -4.73
C PRO A 23 6.79 6.09 -4.06
N VAL A 24 7.01 6.25 -2.76
CA VAL A 24 6.49 7.40 -2.03
C VAL A 24 7.16 8.67 -2.57
N PRO A 25 6.40 9.73 -2.93
CA PRO A 25 6.97 11.01 -3.35
C PRO A 25 7.82 11.67 -2.26
N ALA A 26 8.82 12.48 -2.67
CA ALA A 26 9.77 13.10 -1.75
C ALA A 26 9.10 13.99 -0.69
N ASP A 27 8.02 14.69 -1.05
CA ASP A 27 7.21 15.53 -0.16
C ASP A 27 6.31 14.73 0.79
N LYS A 28 6.18 13.41 0.59
CA LYS A 28 5.38 12.49 1.41
C LYS A 28 6.23 11.55 2.27
N MET A 29 7.54 11.74 2.31
CA MET A 29 8.47 10.90 3.09
C MET A 29 8.14 10.80 4.58
N ALA A 30 7.44 11.79 5.15
CA ALA A 30 7.01 11.74 6.54
C ALA A 30 6.07 10.57 6.85
N TYR A 31 5.28 10.12 5.86
CA TYR A 31 4.35 8.98 5.97
C TYR A 31 5.07 7.63 6.04
N VAL A 32 6.30 7.53 5.51
CA VAL A 32 7.08 6.30 5.53
C VAL A 32 7.42 5.92 6.97
N GLY A 33 7.22 4.66 7.30
CA GLY A 33 7.50 4.10 8.60
C GLY A 33 6.36 3.21 9.09
N SER A 34 6.46 2.82 10.35
CA SER A 34 5.48 2.00 11.02
C SER A 34 4.66 2.87 11.98
N TRP A 35 3.35 2.68 11.97
CA TRP A 35 2.40 3.50 12.71
C TRP A 35 1.42 2.60 13.45
N SER A 36 1.18 2.92 14.71
CA SER A 36 0.33 2.13 15.59
C SER A 36 -0.66 3.02 16.32
N GLY A 37 -1.89 2.54 16.46
CA GLY A 37 -2.95 3.22 17.19
C GLY A 37 -3.99 2.23 17.69
N LYS A 38 -5.15 2.73 18.10
CA LYS A 38 -6.21 1.90 18.67
C LYS A 38 -6.66 0.83 17.67
N ASP A 39 -6.34 -0.43 17.99
CA ASP A 39 -6.67 -1.62 17.23
C ASP A 39 -6.20 -1.59 15.76
N MET A 40 -5.23 -0.72 15.44
CA MET A 40 -4.81 -0.45 14.07
C MET A 40 -3.28 -0.36 13.99
N HIS A 41 -2.72 -0.98 12.96
CA HIS A 41 -1.33 -0.85 12.59
C HIS A 41 -1.21 -0.64 11.09
N LEU A 42 -0.34 0.28 10.69
CA LEU A 42 -0.14 0.68 9.30
C LEU A 42 1.36 0.93 9.10
N ALA A 43 1.98 0.20 8.17
CA ALA A 43 3.36 0.44 7.78
C ALA A 43 3.43 0.76 6.29
N LEU A 44 4.12 1.84 5.93
CA LEU A 44 4.37 2.27 4.56
C LEU A 44 5.88 2.29 4.31
N SER A 45 6.35 1.49 3.34
CA SER A 45 7.74 1.51 2.90
C SER A 45 8.01 2.64 1.90
N LYS A 46 9.29 2.99 1.68
CA LYS A 46 9.66 4.02 0.69
C LYS A 46 9.28 3.61 -0.73
N GLU A 47 9.28 2.32 -0.99
CA GLU A 47 8.94 1.69 -2.27
C GLU A 47 7.42 1.54 -2.45
N GLY A 48 6.61 2.04 -1.51
CA GLY A 48 5.15 2.01 -1.63
C GLY A 48 4.50 0.71 -1.18
N LYS A 49 5.20 -0.19 -0.49
CA LYS A 49 4.54 -1.36 0.12
C LYS A 49 3.80 -0.95 1.38
N VAL A 50 2.52 -1.30 1.46
CA VAL A 50 1.64 -1.00 2.58
C VAL A 50 1.27 -2.29 3.31
N LYS A 51 1.59 -2.36 4.60
CA LYS A 51 1.08 -3.39 5.51
C LYS A 51 0.04 -2.78 6.41
N TYR A 52 -1.14 -3.38 6.46
CA TYR A 52 -2.25 -2.88 7.26
C TYR A 52 -2.83 -3.98 8.12
N LYS A 53 -3.01 -3.70 9.42
CA LYS A 53 -3.73 -4.56 10.34
C LYS A 53 -4.81 -3.76 11.05
N ARG A 54 -6.00 -4.32 11.12
CA ARG A 54 -7.12 -3.75 11.88
C ARG A 54 -7.82 -4.85 12.67
N LYS A 55 -8.02 -4.63 13.96
CA LYS A 55 -8.81 -5.49 14.83
C LYS A 55 -10.11 -4.77 15.15
N GLN A 56 -11.23 -5.42 14.91
CA GLN A 56 -12.56 -4.93 15.28
C GLN A 56 -13.39 -6.11 15.77
N PRO A 57 -14.41 -5.89 16.61
CA PRO A 57 -15.31 -6.96 17.02
C PRO A 57 -15.90 -7.69 15.81
N GLY A 58 -15.60 -8.99 15.68
CA GLY A 58 -16.06 -9.83 14.57
C GLY A 58 -15.38 -9.60 13.22
N LYS A 59 -14.39 -8.69 13.12
CA LYS A 59 -13.67 -8.39 11.87
C LYS A 59 -12.20 -8.14 12.15
N ASN A 60 -11.33 -9.01 11.65
CA ASN A 60 -9.89 -8.80 11.65
C ASN A 60 -9.41 -8.70 10.21
N LEU A 61 -8.58 -7.69 9.94
CA LEU A 61 -7.98 -7.47 8.64
C LEU A 61 -6.46 -7.46 8.81
N ASP A 62 -5.76 -8.21 7.96
CA ASP A 62 -4.30 -8.26 7.87
C ASP A 62 -3.96 -8.35 6.38
N LEU A 63 -3.44 -7.26 5.81
CA LEU A 63 -3.25 -7.10 4.38
C LEU A 63 -1.85 -6.57 4.07
N SER A 64 -1.32 -7.03 2.93
CA SER A 64 -0.15 -6.46 2.27
C SER A 64 -0.56 -6.05 0.86
N ILE A 65 -0.54 -4.75 0.60
CA ILE A 65 -1.05 -4.13 -0.63
C ILE A 65 -0.09 -3.03 -1.11
N ASP A 66 -0.30 -2.54 -2.32
CA ASP A 66 0.59 -1.59 -2.97
C ASP A 66 -0.01 -0.19 -2.95
N LEU A 67 0.83 0.82 -2.71
CA LEU A 67 0.52 2.22 -2.90
C LEU A 67 0.30 2.48 -4.40
N LEU A 68 -0.82 3.12 -4.71
CA LEU A 68 -1.19 3.57 -6.05
C LEU A 68 -1.04 5.09 -6.25
N GLY A 69 -0.81 5.83 -5.16
CA GLY A 69 -0.58 7.27 -5.20
C GLY A 69 -1.19 8.02 -4.02
N PHE A 70 -0.97 9.34 -4.02
CA PHE A 70 -1.53 10.26 -3.03
C PHE A 70 -2.55 11.20 -3.70
N SER A 71 -3.64 11.48 -2.99
CA SER A 71 -4.62 12.52 -3.32
C SER A 71 -4.69 13.50 -2.17
N GLY A 72 -3.92 14.59 -2.27
CA GLY A 72 -3.67 15.49 -1.15
C GLY A 72 -2.93 14.77 -0.01
N ASN A 73 -3.59 14.58 1.12
CA ASN A 73 -3.05 13.83 2.26
C ASN A 73 -3.47 12.36 2.28
N ASN A 74 -4.54 12.03 1.56
CA ASN A 74 -5.05 10.66 1.45
C ASN A 74 -4.13 9.86 0.52
N PHE A 75 -4.14 8.55 0.67
CA PHE A 75 -3.40 7.68 -0.25
C PHE A 75 -4.22 6.47 -0.65
N ASP A 76 -4.14 6.17 -1.94
CA ASP A 76 -4.85 5.08 -2.58
C ASP A 76 -3.96 3.85 -2.58
N VAL A 77 -4.57 2.70 -2.30
CA VAL A 77 -3.90 1.40 -2.21
C VAL A 77 -4.68 0.37 -2.99
N GLY A 78 -4.01 -0.66 -3.46
CA GLY A 78 -4.70 -1.74 -4.15
C GLY A 78 -3.84 -2.91 -4.56
N TYR A 79 -4.51 -3.88 -5.16
CA TYR A 79 -3.91 -5.02 -5.83
C TYR A 79 -4.82 -5.46 -6.97
N GLY A 80 -4.31 -5.47 -8.20
CA GLY A 80 -5.10 -5.75 -9.39
C GLY A 80 -6.28 -4.78 -9.55
N ILE A 81 -7.50 -5.31 -9.56
CA ILE A 81 -8.75 -4.54 -9.71
C ILE A 81 -9.32 -4.00 -8.40
N VAL A 82 -8.80 -4.44 -7.25
CA VAL A 82 -9.30 -4.03 -5.93
C VAL A 82 -8.53 -2.79 -5.49
N ARG A 83 -9.26 -1.74 -5.09
CA ARG A 83 -8.72 -0.47 -4.63
C ARG A 83 -9.43 0.00 -3.37
N SER A 84 -8.69 0.71 -2.53
CA SER A 84 -9.20 1.38 -1.34
C SER A 84 -8.44 2.68 -1.13
N THR A 85 -9.01 3.61 -0.38
CA THR A 85 -8.37 4.87 0.00
C THR A 85 -8.25 4.92 1.52
N PHE A 86 -7.06 5.25 2.02
CA PHE A 86 -6.88 5.66 3.41
C PHE A 86 -7.11 7.17 3.51
N VAL A 87 -8.09 7.57 4.32
CA VAL A 87 -8.43 8.98 4.52
C VAL A 87 -7.59 9.56 5.63
N VAL A 88 -6.79 10.56 5.34
CA VAL A 88 -5.85 11.18 6.29
C VAL A 88 -6.36 12.56 6.65
N SER A 89 -7.05 12.66 7.78
CA SER A 89 -7.61 13.93 8.26
C SER A 89 -6.57 14.83 8.93
N GLN A 90 -5.49 14.24 9.45
CA GLN A 90 -4.33 14.97 9.97
C GLN A 90 -3.06 14.30 9.45
N PRO A 91 -2.27 14.96 8.57
CA PRO A 91 -1.05 14.39 8.03
C PRO A 91 0.01 14.21 9.13
N PRO A 92 1.08 13.43 8.86
CA PRO A 92 2.22 13.30 9.76
C PRO A 92 2.71 14.66 10.28
N HIS A 93 2.62 14.84 11.59
CA HIS A 93 3.08 16.03 12.29
C HIS A 93 3.73 15.65 13.62
N ARG A 94 4.51 16.57 14.18
CA ARG A 94 5.12 16.38 15.50
C ARG A 94 4.19 16.90 16.57
N GLU A 95 3.89 16.07 17.55
CA GLU A 95 3.28 16.46 18.82
C GLU A 95 4.28 16.16 19.93
N GLY A 96 4.99 17.19 20.39
CA GLY A 96 6.13 17.04 21.29
C GLY A 96 7.27 16.23 20.65
N LYS A 97 7.58 15.07 21.23
CA LYS A 97 8.64 14.16 20.73
C LYS A 97 8.14 13.08 19.79
N GLN A 98 6.83 12.91 19.67
CA GLN A 98 6.23 11.82 18.91
C GLN A 98 5.72 12.33 17.56
N TRP A 99 5.83 11.48 16.55
CA TRP A 99 5.16 11.69 15.28
C TRP A 99 3.76 11.10 15.35
N LYS A 100 2.77 11.87 14.91
CA LYS A 100 1.37 11.46 14.87
C LYS A 100 0.75 11.70 13.51
N MET A 101 -0.26 10.91 13.18
CA MET A 101 -1.17 11.15 12.06
C MET A 101 -2.55 10.56 12.37
N THR A 102 -3.61 11.10 11.77
CA THR A 102 -4.96 10.51 11.90
C THR A 102 -5.39 9.92 10.57
N VAL A 103 -5.66 8.62 10.57
CA VAL A 103 -6.06 7.85 9.38
C VAL A 103 -7.36 7.11 9.66
N ASP A 104 -8.36 7.27 8.79
CA ASP A 104 -9.70 6.70 8.93
C ASP A 104 -10.31 6.94 10.33
N GLY A 105 -10.07 8.14 10.87
CA GLY A 105 -10.53 8.54 12.20
C GLY A 105 -9.75 7.95 13.38
N VAL A 106 -8.66 7.21 13.14
CA VAL A 106 -7.79 6.68 14.19
C VAL A 106 -6.50 7.49 14.27
N GLU A 107 -6.22 8.05 15.44
CA GLU A 107 -4.90 8.63 15.73
C GLU A 107 -3.87 7.51 15.85
N LEU A 108 -2.80 7.63 15.07
CA LEU A 108 -1.66 6.73 15.05
C LEU A 108 -0.43 7.49 15.52
N THR A 109 0.42 6.79 16.26
CA THR A 109 1.76 7.23 16.63
C THR A 109 2.78 6.44 15.83
N LYS A 110 3.83 7.11 15.36
CA LYS A 110 4.92 6.44 14.67
C LYS A 110 5.72 5.60 15.66
N ASP A 111 6.00 4.36 15.30
CA ASP A 111 6.89 3.51 16.07
C ASP A 111 8.33 4.09 15.99
N GLU A 112 9.12 3.94 17.06
CA GLU A 112 10.51 4.44 17.16
C GLU A 112 11.50 3.67 16.27
#